data_AF-A0A3A8KWW7-F1
#
_entry.id   AF-A0A3A8KWW7-F1
#
_cell.length_a   1.000
_cell.length_b   1.000
_cell.length_c   1.000
_cell.angle_alpha   90.00
_cell.angle_beta   90.00
_cell.angle_gamma   90.00
#
_symmetry.space_group_name_H-M   'P 1'
#
loop_
_entity.id
_entity.type
_entity.pdbx_description
1 polymer ?
#
loop_
_entity_poly.entity_id
_entity_poly.type
_entity_poly.pdbx_seq_one_letter_code
_entity_poly.pdbx_strand_id
1 'polypeptide(L)'
;MFASAARAQGLASAAGDEQVIPIVGAGAATGVGYFPLEAAFDDQPTLHPPTQERYGASDGGQGVGLYAGRQAYIDFGPDFANVRITGTWTLWNQWGRTAQQPLTYWWSSSRDNLFNNDDVAETTPGFGFITRLPPTHPTSDPLWTRDYTDAGTGLVPKRRYLLVSAPATNTNGAVEFAITGRVGTGPRPRVVPPPAFGALTLVDEVNCGDASDPHAFQQFPANGSRIETVLGRAVRVLPNDTPGRKYFAYRLGVGKNLVAGRAYSYSCSSEETAVALLLKEQEGEERDFPCSSHPPLKRRRRKSGW
;
A
#
# COMPACT_ATOMS: atom_id res chain seq x y z
N MET A 1 19.77 20.05 26.65
CA MET A 1 18.50 19.68 26.01
C MET A 1 18.29 20.51 24.74
N PHE A 2 18.88 20.17 23.59
CA PHE A 2 18.45 20.71 22.29
C PHE A 2 18.91 19.74 21.20
N ALA A 3 18.19 18.63 21.06
CA ALA A 3 18.25 17.84 19.85
C ALA A 3 16.95 18.06 19.07
N SER A 4 17.12 18.53 17.83
CA SER A 4 16.33 18.05 16.69
C SER A 4 14.89 18.58 16.47
N ALA A 5 14.72 19.90 16.34
CA ALA A 5 13.61 20.44 15.52
C ALA A 5 13.89 20.31 14.01
N ALA A 6 15.17 20.33 13.60
CA ALA A 6 15.58 20.29 12.19
C ALA A 6 15.31 18.94 11.49
N ARG A 7 15.29 17.83 12.23
CA ARG A 7 15.06 16.49 11.68
C ARG A 7 13.57 16.22 11.40
N ALA A 8 12.66 16.96 12.05
CA ALA A 8 11.23 16.94 11.75
C ALA A 8 10.87 17.74 10.48
N GLN A 9 11.62 18.82 10.19
CA GLN A 9 11.42 19.62 8.97
C GLN A 9 11.96 18.94 7.69
N GLY A 10 12.98 18.09 7.81
CA GLY A 10 13.54 17.34 6.66
C GLY A 10 12.59 16.29 6.05
N LEU A 11 11.60 15.80 6.80
CA LEU A 11 10.59 14.85 6.29
C LEU A 11 9.38 15.56 5.65
N ALA A 12 9.15 16.84 5.96
CA ALA A 12 8.04 17.61 5.39
C ALA A 12 8.33 18.11 3.97
N SER A 13 9.60 18.27 3.59
CA SER A 13 10.03 18.85 2.31
C SER A 13 10.06 17.86 1.13
N ALA A 14 9.70 16.59 1.33
CA ALA A 14 9.70 15.55 0.28
C ALA A 14 8.29 15.19 -0.23
N ALA A 15 7.23 15.77 0.34
CA ALA A 15 5.87 15.61 -0.16
C ALA A 15 5.63 16.66 -1.25
N GLY A 16 5.32 16.23 -2.47
CA GLY A 16 5.04 17.13 -3.59
C GLY A 16 3.86 18.07 -3.35
N ASP A 17 3.59 18.95 -4.31
CA ASP A 17 2.49 19.91 -4.21
C ASP A 17 1.12 19.21 -4.11
N GLU A 18 0.21 19.90 -3.41
CA GLU A 18 -1.19 19.51 -3.29
C GLU A 18 -1.84 19.44 -4.67
N GLN A 19 -2.44 18.29 -4.97
CA GLN A 19 -2.96 17.96 -6.30
C GLN A 19 -4.12 16.99 -6.28
N VAL A 20 -4.82 16.87 -7.41
CA VAL A 20 -5.64 15.68 -7.66
C VAL A 20 -4.71 14.49 -7.88
N ILE A 21 -4.89 13.44 -7.07
CA ILE A 21 -4.11 12.21 -7.17
C ILE A 21 -4.63 11.41 -8.36
N PRO A 22 -3.78 11.15 -9.37
CA PRO A 22 -4.19 10.33 -10.51
C PRO A 22 -4.42 8.90 -10.05
N ILE A 23 -5.57 8.35 -10.40
CA ILE A 23 -5.92 6.95 -10.15
C ILE A 23 -5.50 6.12 -11.35
N VAL A 24 -4.71 5.06 -11.11
CA VAL A 24 -4.17 4.20 -12.18
C VAL A 24 -5.27 3.33 -12.81
N GLY A 25 -6.29 3.00 -12.02
CA GLY A 25 -7.49 2.35 -12.51
C GLY A 25 -8.53 2.18 -11.41
N ALA A 26 -9.78 2.04 -11.81
CA ALA A 26 -10.88 1.73 -10.92
C ALA A 26 -11.88 0.82 -11.65
N GLY A 27 -12.68 0.08 -10.89
CA GLY A 27 -13.73 -0.77 -11.46
C GLY A 27 -14.22 -1.84 -10.49
N ALA A 28 -14.99 -2.79 -11.00
CA ALA A 28 -15.50 -3.91 -10.19
C ALA A 28 -14.35 -4.77 -9.64
N ALA A 29 -14.45 -5.18 -8.38
CA ALA A 29 -13.52 -6.14 -7.79
C ALA A 29 -13.60 -7.49 -8.52
N THR A 30 -12.52 -8.25 -8.49
CA THR A 30 -12.46 -9.58 -9.10
C THR A 30 -13.45 -10.50 -8.41
N GLY A 31 -14.27 -11.20 -9.19
CA GLY A 31 -15.22 -12.18 -8.68
C GLY A 31 -16.57 -11.63 -8.24
N VAL A 32 -16.84 -10.33 -8.41
CA VAL A 32 -18.18 -9.76 -8.19
C VAL A 32 -18.93 -9.47 -9.49
N GLY A 33 -20.24 -9.28 -9.36
CA GLY A 33 -21.05 -8.67 -10.41
C GLY A 33 -20.71 -7.19 -10.60
N TYR A 34 -21.39 -6.56 -11.57
CA TYR A 34 -21.20 -5.16 -11.99
C TYR A 34 -21.18 -4.15 -10.83
N PHE A 35 -20.05 -3.45 -10.65
CA PHE A 35 -19.90 -2.27 -9.79
C PHE A 35 -18.96 -1.29 -10.52
N PRO A 36 -19.51 -0.43 -11.40
CA PRO A 36 -18.72 0.36 -12.33
C PRO A 36 -18.10 1.59 -11.66
N LEU A 37 -16.85 1.48 -11.23
CA LEU A 37 -16.05 2.65 -10.83
C LEU A 37 -15.11 3.13 -11.95
N GLU A 38 -15.04 2.41 -13.07
CA GLU A 38 -14.19 2.77 -14.21
C GLU A 38 -14.51 4.16 -14.81
N ALA A 39 -15.76 4.60 -14.69
CA ALA A 39 -16.24 5.91 -15.16
C ALA A 39 -16.54 6.87 -13.98
N ALA A 40 -15.90 6.65 -12.83
CA ALA A 40 -16.04 7.50 -11.65
C ALA A 40 -14.78 8.34 -11.39
N PHE A 41 -13.76 8.21 -12.23
CA PHE A 41 -12.46 8.87 -12.10
C PHE A 41 -11.91 9.29 -13.48
N ASP A 42 -12.75 9.35 -14.51
CA ASP A 42 -12.37 9.64 -15.90
C ASP A 42 -12.60 11.09 -16.31
N ASP A 43 -13.40 11.86 -15.56
CA ASP A 43 -13.55 13.32 -15.73
C ASP A 43 -13.20 14.08 -14.44
N GLN A 44 -11.99 13.84 -13.94
CA GLN A 44 -11.53 14.49 -12.72
C GLN A 44 -11.28 15.99 -12.91
N PRO A 45 -11.65 16.81 -11.91
CA PRO A 45 -11.57 18.26 -12.00
C PRO A 45 -10.12 18.73 -11.86
N THR A 46 -9.77 19.86 -12.47
CA THR A 46 -8.52 20.57 -12.17
C THR A 46 -8.64 21.34 -10.85
N LEU A 47 -8.66 20.64 -9.72
CA LEU A 47 -8.75 21.22 -8.38
C LEU A 47 -7.35 21.61 -7.89
N HIS A 48 -6.86 22.78 -8.32
CA HIS A 48 -5.51 23.22 -7.96
C HIS A 48 -5.41 24.71 -7.62
N PRO A 49 -4.92 25.08 -6.41
CA PRO A 49 -4.92 24.28 -5.18
C PRO A 49 -6.35 24.13 -4.62
N PRO A 50 -6.73 22.96 -4.09
CA PRO A 50 -8.06 22.73 -3.53
C PRO A 50 -8.17 23.41 -2.16
N THR A 51 -8.59 24.68 -2.14
CA THR A 51 -8.72 25.48 -0.91
C THR A 51 -10.16 25.69 -0.50
N GLN A 52 -11.11 25.44 -1.40
CA GLN A 52 -12.53 25.63 -1.16
C GLN A 52 -13.21 24.30 -0.82
N GLU A 53 -14.41 24.35 -0.25
CA GLU A 53 -15.25 23.16 -0.01
C GLU A 53 -16.04 22.74 -1.25
N ARG A 54 -16.08 23.61 -2.28
CA ARG A 54 -16.87 23.41 -3.51
C ARG A 54 -16.27 24.04 -4.75
N TYR A 55 -16.53 23.41 -5.89
CA TYR A 55 -16.19 23.91 -7.23
C TYR A 55 -17.32 23.58 -8.22
N GLY A 56 -17.52 24.43 -9.22
CA GLY A 56 -18.39 24.11 -10.37
C GLY A 56 -17.70 23.13 -11.32
N ALA A 57 -18.49 22.35 -12.06
CA ALA A 57 -18.00 21.48 -13.12
C ALA A 57 -18.69 21.84 -14.46
N SER A 58 -17.94 21.78 -15.56
CA SER A 58 -18.42 22.16 -16.89
C SER A 58 -19.28 21.08 -17.54
N ASP A 59 -19.01 19.81 -17.26
CA ASP A 59 -19.84 18.67 -17.58
C ASP A 59 -19.62 17.62 -16.47
N GLY A 60 -20.64 16.83 -16.15
CA GLY A 60 -20.47 15.66 -15.29
C GLY A 60 -20.42 14.42 -16.16
N GLY A 61 -19.56 13.45 -15.84
CA GLY A 61 -19.51 12.16 -16.54
C GLY A 61 -20.70 11.25 -16.27
N GLN A 62 -20.49 9.94 -16.39
CA GLN A 62 -21.55 8.96 -16.21
C GLN A 62 -21.87 8.80 -14.72
N GLY A 63 -23.15 8.73 -14.35
CA GLY A 63 -23.53 8.48 -12.96
C GLY A 63 -22.86 7.25 -12.36
N VAL A 64 -22.28 7.38 -11.16
CA VAL A 64 -21.67 6.29 -10.43
C VAL A 64 -22.75 5.35 -9.89
N GLY A 65 -22.78 4.13 -10.42
CA GLY A 65 -23.68 3.07 -9.97
C GLY A 65 -23.10 2.30 -8.78
N LEU A 66 -23.60 2.55 -7.58
CA LEU A 66 -23.28 1.75 -6.41
C LEU A 66 -24.28 0.60 -6.30
N TYR A 67 -23.83 -0.63 -6.08
CA TYR A 67 -24.71 -1.80 -6.02
C TYR A 67 -24.52 -2.56 -4.69
N ALA A 68 -25.62 -2.81 -3.99
CA ALA A 68 -25.61 -3.48 -2.69
C ALA A 68 -24.90 -4.84 -2.76
N GLY A 69 -24.03 -5.10 -1.77
CA GLY A 69 -23.33 -6.38 -1.63
C GLY A 69 -22.28 -6.65 -2.70
N ARG A 70 -21.93 -5.65 -3.51
CA ARG A 70 -20.85 -5.73 -4.50
C ARG A 70 -19.69 -4.83 -4.09
N GLN A 71 -18.51 -5.14 -4.62
CA GLN A 71 -17.26 -4.47 -4.30
C GLN A 71 -16.63 -3.88 -5.56
N ALA A 72 -15.99 -2.73 -5.40
CA ALA A 72 -15.13 -2.14 -6.42
C ALA A 72 -13.74 -1.88 -5.84
N TYR A 73 -12.77 -1.67 -6.74
CA TYR A 73 -11.41 -1.31 -6.39
C TYR A 73 -11.06 0.07 -6.95
N ILE A 74 -10.14 0.73 -6.27
CA ILE A 74 -9.41 1.93 -6.70
C ILE A 74 -7.92 1.58 -6.60
N ASP A 75 -7.19 1.70 -7.71
CA ASP A 75 -5.77 1.37 -7.85
C ASP A 75 -4.92 2.65 -7.79
N PHE A 76 -4.15 2.80 -6.71
CA PHE A 76 -3.20 3.91 -6.54
C PHE A 76 -1.86 3.67 -7.25
N GLY A 77 -1.72 2.54 -7.96
CA GLY A 77 -0.52 2.17 -8.67
C GLY A 77 0.57 1.56 -7.78
N PRO A 78 1.68 1.16 -8.40
CA PRO A 78 2.82 0.57 -7.67
C PRO A 78 3.47 1.54 -6.68
N ASP A 79 3.31 2.85 -6.89
CA ASP A 79 3.90 3.89 -6.04
C ASP A 79 2.92 4.41 -4.97
N PHE A 80 1.85 3.67 -4.66
CA PHE A 80 0.81 4.06 -3.69
C PHE A 80 1.37 4.54 -2.34
N ALA A 81 2.51 4.00 -1.90
CA ALA A 81 3.11 4.36 -0.62
C ALA A 81 3.66 5.80 -0.58
N ASN A 82 3.89 6.42 -1.75
CA ASN A 82 4.25 7.83 -1.89
C ASN A 82 3.05 8.77 -1.85
N VAL A 83 1.83 8.24 -1.85
CA VAL A 83 0.60 9.03 -1.83
C VAL A 83 0.32 9.48 -0.40
N ARG A 84 -0.12 10.73 -0.26
CA ARG A 84 -0.66 11.32 0.98
C ARG A 84 -2.01 11.91 0.65
N ILE A 85 -3.09 11.20 0.96
CA ILE A 85 -4.46 11.63 0.70
C ILE A 85 -4.87 12.67 1.73
N THR A 86 -5.22 13.86 1.28
CA THR A 86 -5.66 14.99 2.13
C THR A 86 -7.15 15.27 1.97
N GLY A 87 -7.79 14.75 0.91
CA GLY A 87 -9.21 14.92 0.71
C GLY A 87 -9.81 13.94 -0.29
N THR A 88 -11.11 13.74 -0.16
CA THR A 88 -11.95 13.03 -1.13
C THR A 88 -13.10 13.95 -1.52
N TRP A 89 -13.59 13.75 -2.73
CA TRP A 89 -14.58 14.61 -3.34
C TRP A 89 -15.59 13.80 -4.13
N THR A 90 -16.83 14.27 -4.10
CA THR A 90 -17.91 13.75 -4.93
C THR A 90 -18.46 14.88 -5.79
N LEU A 91 -18.55 14.63 -7.09
CA LEU A 91 -19.39 15.41 -7.99
C LEU A 91 -20.81 14.90 -7.90
N TRP A 92 -21.73 15.79 -7.54
CA TRP A 92 -23.14 15.48 -7.53
C TRP A 92 -23.81 16.03 -8.78
N ASN A 93 -24.63 15.20 -9.46
CA ASN A 93 -25.49 15.73 -10.51
C ASN A 93 -26.57 16.62 -9.90
N GLN A 94 -27.16 17.45 -10.75
CA GLN A 94 -28.21 18.38 -10.33
C GLN A 94 -29.51 17.69 -9.84
N TRP A 95 -29.71 16.40 -10.11
CA TRP A 95 -31.00 15.69 -9.96
C TRP A 95 -31.07 14.64 -8.84
N GLY A 96 -29.93 14.10 -8.37
CA GLY A 96 -29.83 13.00 -7.43
C GLY A 96 -29.16 13.47 -6.14
N ARG A 97 -29.96 13.61 -5.07
CA ARG A 97 -29.50 14.15 -3.78
C ARG A 97 -30.08 13.38 -2.59
N THR A 98 -30.40 12.09 -2.77
CA THR A 98 -30.83 11.26 -1.64
C THR A 98 -29.64 11.00 -0.74
N ALA A 99 -29.85 11.08 0.57
CA ALA A 99 -28.84 10.71 1.55
C ALA A 99 -28.37 9.30 1.26
N GLN A 100 -27.07 9.13 1.11
CA GLN A 100 -26.48 7.83 0.82
C GLN A 100 -25.99 7.21 2.10
N GLN A 101 -26.11 5.89 2.16
CA GLN A 101 -25.50 5.13 3.23
C GLN A 101 -23.98 5.17 3.04
N PRO A 102 -23.20 5.42 4.11
CA PRO A 102 -21.75 5.43 4.02
C PRO A 102 -21.22 4.12 3.42
N LEU A 103 -20.23 4.24 2.54
CA LEU A 103 -19.52 3.10 1.99
C LEU A 103 -18.57 2.51 3.03
N THR A 104 -18.26 1.23 2.88
CA THR A 104 -17.23 0.54 3.68
C THR A 104 -15.94 0.43 2.86
N TYR A 105 -14.81 0.60 3.53
CA TYR A 105 -13.49 0.69 2.90
C TYR A 105 -12.46 -0.23 3.55
N TRP A 106 -11.61 -0.86 2.74
CA TRP A 106 -10.41 -1.56 3.21
C TRP A 106 -9.30 -1.53 2.17
N TRP A 107 -8.06 -1.63 2.64
CA TRP A 107 -6.87 -1.67 1.80
C TRP A 107 -6.47 -3.11 1.53
N SER A 108 -6.21 -3.44 0.27
CA SER A 108 -5.80 -4.77 -0.17
C SER A 108 -4.57 -4.76 -1.07
N SER A 109 -3.78 -5.84 -1.04
CA SER A 109 -2.72 -6.08 -2.02
C SER A 109 -3.26 -6.58 -3.37
N SER A 110 -4.53 -7.00 -3.38
CA SER A 110 -5.23 -7.66 -4.48
C SER A 110 -6.50 -6.88 -4.87
N ARG A 111 -7.05 -7.18 -6.05
CA ARG A 111 -8.36 -6.64 -6.50
C ARG A 111 -9.51 -7.59 -6.20
N ASP A 112 -9.26 -8.69 -5.48
CA ASP A 112 -10.33 -9.63 -5.14
C ASP A 112 -11.34 -9.03 -4.16
N ASN A 113 -12.52 -9.62 -4.14
CA ASN A 113 -13.65 -9.11 -3.38
C ASN A 113 -13.73 -9.63 -1.94
N LEU A 114 -12.76 -10.44 -1.51
CA LEU A 114 -12.79 -11.10 -0.22
C LEU A 114 -11.95 -10.29 0.75
N PHE A 115 -12.55 -9.93 1.88
CA PHE A 115 -11.76 -9.46 3.01
C PHE A 115 -10.94 -10.63 3.56
N ASN A 116 -9.63 -10.62 3.33
CA ASN A 116 -8.73 -11.73 3.64
C ASN A 116 -7.64 -11.33 4.65
N ASN A 117 -6.66 -12.20 4.89
CA ASN A 117 -5.68 -12.01 5.96
C ASN A 117 -4.66 -10.88 5.71
N ASP A 118 -4.47 -10.42 4.47
CA ASP A 118 -3.53 -9.33 4.16
C ASP A 118 -4.19 -7.95 4.05
N ASP A 119 -5.52 -7.93 4.13
CA ASP A 119 -6.35 -6.74 4.10
C ASP A 119 -6.33 -5.95 5.40
N VAL A 120 -6.51 -4.64 5.28
CA VAL A 120 -6.53 -3.73 6.41
C VAL A 120 -7.73 -2.80 6.31
N ALA A 121 -8.65 -2.90 7.28
CA ALA A 121 -9.79 -1.99 7.35
C ALA A 121 -9.34 -0.52 7.37
N GLU A 122 -10.09 0.33 6.67
CA GLU A 122 -9.92 1.77 6.79
C GLU A 122 -10.81 2.30 7.93
N THR A 123 -10.18 2.95 8.89
CA THR A 123 -10.80 3.37 10.17
C THR A 123 -10.60 4.86 10.44
N THR A 124 -10.04 5.60 9.49
CA THR A 124 -9.81 7.04 9.60
C THR A 124 -11.16 7.74 9.69
N PRO A 125 -11.42 8.50 10.77
CA PRO A 125 -12.69 9.17 10.95
C PRO A 125 -13.02 10.10 9.78
N GLY A 126 -14.24 9.96 9.23
CA GLY A 126 -14.74 10.80 8.16
C GLY A 126 -14.15 10.52 6.77
N PHE A 127 -13.22 9.56 6.63
CA PHE A 127 -12.73 9.15 5.32
C PHE A 127 -13.85 8.51 4.49
N GLY A 128 -13.95 8.90 3.22
CA GLY A 128 -14.85 8.28 2.25
C GLY A 128 -15.41 9.28 1.24
N PHE A 129 -16.15 8.77 0.27
CA PHE A 129 -16.96 9.54 -0.67
C PHE A 129 -18.42 9.56 -0.22
N ILE A 130 -19.19 10.51 -0.74
CA ILE A 130 -20.65 10.54 -0.59
C ILE A 130 -21.07 10.60 0.90
N THR A 131 -20.24 11.18 1.75
CA THR A 131 -20.51 11.31 3.19
C THR A 131 -21.30 12.57 3.49
N ARG A 132 -21.30 13.54 2.56
CA ARG A 132 -21.98 14.83 2.71
C ARG A 132 -22.93 15.10 1.56
N LEU A 133 -24.20 15.32 1.88
CA LEU A 133 -25.15 15.84 0.89
C LEU A 133 -24.73 17.24 0.45
N PRO A 134 -24.80 17.56 -0.86
CA PRO A 134 -24.68 18.94 -1.31
C PRO A 134 -25.85 19.74 -0.72
N PRO A 135 -25.67 20.99 -0.28
CA PRO A 135 -26.79 21.74 0.28
C PRO A 135 -27.89 21.95 -0.76
N THR A 136 -29.09 22.08 -0.24
CA THR A 136 -30.32 22.36 -0.98
C THR A 136 -30.30 23.79 -1.52
N HIS A 137 -29.91 24.00 -2.80
CA HIS A 137 -30.47 25.04 -3.67
C HIS A 137 -29.98 24.87 -5.12
N PRO A 138 -30.84 25.09 -6.15
CA PRO A 138 -30.54 24.76 -7.53
C PRO A 138 -30.19 26.01 -8.35
N THR A 139 -28.98 26.05 -8.87
CA THR A 139 -28.66 26.78 -10.09
C THR A 139 -27.84 25.81 -10.93
N SER A 140 -28.54 24.95 -11.68
CA SER A 140 -28.12 24.10 -12.83
C SER A 140 -26.82 23.29 -12.84
N ASP A 141 -25.90 23.52 -11.91
CA ASP A 141 -24.50 23.21 -12.14
C ASP A 141 -24.11 22.02 -11.27
N PRO A 142 -23.50 20.98 -11.84
CA PRO A 142 -22.90 19.91 -11.06
C PRO A 142 -21.81 20.52 -10.16
N LEU A 143 -21.84 20.16 -8.87
CA LEU A 143 -20.95 20.72 -7.86
C LEU A 143 -20.08 19.63 -7.25
N TRP A 144 -18.78 19.84 -7.32
CA TRP A 144 -17.82 19.11 -6.51
C TRP A 144 -18.03 19.49 -5.06
N THR A 145 -18.18 18.50 -4.19
CA THR A 145 -18.29 18.68 -2.74
C THR A 145 -17.21 17.86 -2.08
N ARG A 146 -16.49 18.46 -1.13
CA ARG A 146 -15.49 17.74 -0.33
C ARG A 146 -16.18 16.88 0.72
N ASP A 147 -15.84 15.60 0.75
CA ASP A 147 -16.39 14.60 1.69
C ASP A 147 -15.45 14.34 2.87
N TYR A 148 -14.14 14.31 2.61
CA TYR A 148 -13.09 14.14 3.60
C TYR A 148 -12.09 15.27 3.51
N THR A 149 -11.61 15.71 4.68
CA THR A 149 -10.44 16.59 4.80
C THR A 149 -9.55 16.04 5.89
N ASP A 150 -8.30 15.78 5.55
CA ASP A 150 -7.27 15.55 6.55
C ASP A 150 -6.76 16.91 7.07
N ALA A 151 -6.82 17.11 8.38
CA ALA A 151 -6.30 18.31 9.04
C ALA A 151 -4.79 18.24 9.34
N GLY A 152 -4.11 17.19 8.88
CA GLY A 152 -2.76 16.84 9.28
C GLY A 152 -1.82 16.58 8.11
N THR A 153 -1.15 15.43 8.14
CA THR A 153 -0.05 15.05 7.25
C THR A 153 -0.45 14.30 5.98
N GLY A 154 -1.75 14.06 5.80
CA GLY A 154 -2.34 13.20 4.78
C GLY A 154 -2.38 11.73 5.21
N LEU A 155 -3.48 11.06 4.87
CA LEU A 155 -3.67 9.62 4.99
C LEU A 155 -2.72 8.89 4.04
N VAL A 156 -1.98 7.91 4.56
CA VAL A 156 -1.10 7.05 3.77
C VAL A 156 -1.87 5.80 3.36
N PRO A 157 -2.02 5.50 2.05
CA PRO A 157 -2.54 4.22 1.60
C PRO A 157 -1.80 3.05 2.24
N LYS A 158 -2.56 2.14 2.88
CA LYS A 158 -1.97 0.99 3.60
C LYS A 158 -1.59 -0.15 2.65
N ARG A 159 -2.18 -0.17 1.46
CA ARG A 159 -1.92 -1.09 0.34
C ARG A 159 -2.19 -0.38 -0.99
N ARG A 160 -1.88 -1.06 -2.10
CA ARG A 160 -2.08 -0.55 -3.46
C ARG A 160 -3.55 -0.29 -3.80
N TYR A 161 -4.42 -1.20 -3.40
CA TYR A 161 -5.84 -1.11 -3.72
C TYR A 161 -6.63 -0.63 -2.51
N LEU A 162 -7.55 0.29 -2.76
CA LEU A 162 -8.66 0.58 -1.85
C LEU A 162 -9.91 -0.10 -2.39
N LEU A 163 -10.44 -1.04 -1.62
CA LEU A 163 -11.68 -1.73 -1.92
C LEU A 163 -12.83 -0.97 -1.26
N VAL A 164 -13.93 -0.89 -1.98
CA VAL A 164 -15.11 -0.12 -1.62
C VAL A 164 -16.33 -1.03 -1.73
N SER A 165 -17.15 -1.07 -0.69
CA SER A 165 -18.41 -1.83 -0.66
C SER A 165 -19.58 -0.92 -0.35
N ALA A 166 -20.65 -1.05 -1.13
CA ALA A 166 -21.89 -0.32 -0.89
C ALA A 166 -22.87 -1.16 -0.06
N PRO A 167 -23.38 -0.64 1.07
CA PRO A 167 -24.37 -1.36 1.88
C PRO A 167 -25.76 -1.39 1.20
N ALA A 168 -26.02 -0.48 0.26
CA ALA A 168 -27.27 -0.38 -0.48
C ALA A 168 -27.01 0.01 -1.94
N THR A 169 -27.92 -0.35 -2.84
CA THR A 169 -27.86 0.04 -4.25
C THR A 169 -28.24 1.51 -4.37
N ASN A 170 -27.39 2.28 -5.03
CA ASN A 170 -27.61 3.68 -5.32
C ASN A 170 -27.11 4.03 -6.73
N THR A 171 -28.04 4.45 -7.58
CA THR A 171 -27.77 5.03 -8.91
C THR A 171 -28.06 6.54 -8.95
N ASN A 172 -28.58 7.05 -7.84
CA ASN A 172 -29.11 8.37 -7.53
C ASN A 172 -28.08 9.45 -7.16
N GLY A 173 -27.15 9.85 -8.03
CA GLY A 173 -26.65 11.25 -7.98
C GLY A 173 -25.16 11.52 -7.85
N ALA A 174 -24.34 10.57 -7.40
CA ALA A 174 -22.89 10.72 -7.55
C ALA A 174 -22.53 10.51 -9.03
N VAL A 175 -21.61 11.32 -9.54
CA VAL A 175 -21.21 11.31 -10.96
C VAL A 175 -19.74 11.00 -11.09
N GLU A 176 -18.91 11.70 -10.32
CA GLU A 176 -17.47 11.55 -10.36
C GLU A 176 -16.92 11.58 -8.94
N PHE A 177 -15.76 10.99 -8.76
CA PHE A 177 -14.96 11.06 -7.57
C PHE A 177 -13.60 11.66 -7.88
N ALA A 178 -13.08 12.41 -6.91
CA ALA A 178 -11.70 12.85 -6.93
C ALA A 178 -11.06 12.60 -5.58
N ILE A 179 -9.77 12.30 -5.60
CA ILE A 179 -8.94 12.19 -4.40
C ILE A 179 -7.89 13.28 -4.54
N THR A 180 -7.76 14.14 -3.54
CA THR A 180 -6.72 15.17 -3.49
C THR A 180 -5.68 14.80 -2.45
N GLY A 181 -4.45 15.27 -2.68
CA GLY A 181 -3.33 14.96 -1.81
C GLY A 181 -2.00 15.32 -2.42
N ARG A 182 -0.95 14.65 -1.94
CA ARG A 182 0.43 14.87 -2.40
C ARG A 182 0.98 13.54 -2.89
N VAL A 183 1.68 13.58 -4.02
CA VAL A 183 2.42 12.43 -4.54
C VAL A 183 3.90 12.74 -4.36
N GLY A 184 4.55 12.05 -3.44
CA GLY A 184 6.00 12.15 -3.27
C GLY A 184 6.74 11.61 -4.49
N THR A 185 7.81 12.28 -4.90
CA THR A 185 8.74 11.78 -5.93
C THR A 185 9.85 10.92 -5.33
N GLY A 186 9.74 10.59 -4.04
CA GLY A 186 10.72 9.80 -3.30
C GLY A 186 10.75 8.34 -3.77
N PRO A 187 11.88 7.64 -3.58
CA PRO A 187 11.94 6.20 -3.80
C PRO A 187 10.87 5.50 -2.96
N ARG A 188 10.23 4.47 -3.53
CA ARG A 188 9.09 3.73 -2.94
C ARG A 188 9.26 3.51 -1.43
N PRO A 189 8.40 4.08 -0.57
CA PRO A 189 8.34 3.73 0.83
C PRO A 189 7.87 2.28 0.88
N ARG A 190 8.79 1.35 1.16
CA ARG A 190 8.42 -0.07 1.20
C ARG A 190 7.45 -0.31 2.34
N VAL A 191 6.20 -0.56 1.99
CA VAL A 191 5.22 -1.15 2.91
C VAL A 191 5.59 -2.61 3.08
N VAL A 192 6.34 -2.87 4.13
CA VAL A 192 6.51 -4.22 4.65
C VAL A 192 5.19 -4.58 5.34
N PRO A 193 4.49 -5.66 4.97
CA PRO A 193 3.32 -6.13 5.72
C PRO A 193 3.75 -6.27 7.18
N PRO A 194 3.05 -5.72 8.18
CA PRO A 194 3.57 -5.71 9.54
C PRO A 194 3.59 -7.13 10.13
N PRO A 195 4.74 -7.74 10.47
CA PRO A 195 4.75 -9.06 11.10
C PRO A 195 5.60 -9.03 12.37
N ALA A 196 5.00 -9.03 13.57
CA ALA A 196 5.64 -9.13 14.91
C ALA A 196 6.74 -8.09 15.30
N PHE A 197 7.39 -7.43 14.34
CA PHE A 197 8.63 -6.69 14.53
C PHE A 197 8.44 -5.17 14.39
N GLY A 198 7.23 -4.66 14.15
CA GLY A 198 6.99 -3.21 13.98
C GLY A 198 7.50 -2.67 12.65
N ALA A 199 7.57 -1.34 12.50
CA ALA A 199 8.06 -0.70 11.28
C ALA A 199 9.55 -1.03 11.05
N LEU A 200 9.91 -1.38 9.81
CA LEU A 200 11.27 -1.70 9.39
C LEU A 200 11.74 -0.71 8.33
N THR A 201 13.01 -0.36 8.35
CA THR A 201 13.64 0.50 7.33
C THR A 201 14.27 -0.37 6.26
N LEU A 202 13.99 -0.09 4.99
CA LEU A 202 14.71 -0.73 3.88
C LEU A 202 16.17 -0.27 3.86
N VAL A 203 17.10 -1.23 3.81
CA VAL A 203 18.53 -0.92 3.73
C VAL A 203 19.20 -1.46 2.48
N ASP A 204 18.75 -2.61 2.00
CA ASP A 204 19.24 -3.12 0.72
C ASP A 204 18.17 -3.87 -0.05
N GLU A 205 18.27 -3.81 -1.37
CA GLU A 205 17.29 -4.37 -2.28
C GLU A 205 17.99 -4.94 -3.50
N VAL A 206 17.69 -6.19 -3.81
CA VAL A 206 18.10 -6.84 -5.05
C VAL A 206 16.89 -6.97 -5.96
N ASN A 207 17.02 -6.50 -7.20
CA ASN A 207 16.09 -6.79 -8.26
C ASN A 207 16.52 -8.09 -8.97
N CYS A 208 15.88 -9.21 -8.65
CA CYS A 208 16.25 -10.48 -9.26
C CYS A 208 15.88 -10.54 -10.75
N GLY A 209 15.02 -9.65 -11.25
CA GLY A 209 14.66 -9.55 -12.66
C GLY A 209 15.64 -8.76 -13.52
N ASP A 210 16.62 -8.08 -12.90
CA ASP A 210 17.56 -7.21 -13.60
C ASP A 210 18.94 -7.87 -13.72
N ALA A 211 19.42 -8.01 -14.97
CA ALA A 211 20.75 -8.56 -15.24
C ALA A 211 21.88 -7.59 -14.85
N SER A 212 21.55 -6.30 -14.72
CA SER A 212 22.47 -5.21 -14.38
C SER A 212 22.42 -4.81 -12.90
N ASP A 213 21.73 -5.60 -12.06
CA ASP A 213 21.71 -5.39 -10.62
C ASP A 213 23.14 -5.33 -10.06
N PRO A 214 23.48 -4.30 -9.24
CA PRO A 214 24.86 -4.04 -8.85
C PRO A 214 25.39 -5.00 -7.76
N HIS A 215 24.54 -5.85 -7.18
CA HIS A 215 24.96 -6.73 -6.09
C HIS A 215 25.89 -7.83 -6.59
N ALA A 216 26.89 -8.16 -5.77
CA ALA A 216 27.76 -9.29 -6.09
C ALA A 216 26.92 -10.58 -6.12
N PHE A 217 26.95 -11.24 -7.28
CA PHE A 217 26.10 -12.38 -7.61
C PHE A 217 26.94 -13.66 -7.75
N GLN A 218 26.45 -14.76 -7.19
CA GLN A 218 27.04 -16.09 -7.33
C GLN A 218 25.96 -17.11 -7.68
N GLN A 219 26.31 -18.10 -8.50
CA GLN A 219 25.41 -19.21 -8.84
C GLN A 219 26.17 -20.52 -8.96
N PHE A 220 25.48 -21.62 -8.70
CA PHE A 220 25.95 -22.98 -8.95
C PHE A 220 24.84 -23.84 -9.56
N PRO A 221 25.13 -24.63 -10.62
CA PRO A 221 26.35 -24.55 -11.42
C PRO A 221 26.53 -23.16 -12.05
N ALA A 222 27.71 -22.89 -12.62
CA ALA A 222 27.88 -21.68 -13.42
C ALA A 222 26.81 -21.65 -14.52
N ASN A 223 26.14 -20.51 -14.69
CA ASN A 223 24.98 -20.34 -15.58
C ASN A 223 23.76 -21.22 -15.23
N GLY A 224 23.67 -21.67 -13.97
CA GLY A 224 22.56 -22.50 -13.47
C GLY A 224 21.26 -21.73 -13.25
N SER A 225 21.26 -20.39 -13.34
CA SER A 225 20.07 -19.54 -13.32
C SER A 225 20.01 -18.65 -14.55
N ARG A 226 18.81 -18.15 -14.89
CA ARG A 226 18.58 -17.21 -16.00
C ARG A 226 17.41 -16.29 -15.69
N ILE A 227 17.34 -15.14 -16.36
CA ILE A 227 16.19 -14.25 -16.27
C ILE A 227 15.18 -14.67 -17.33
N GLU A 228 13.94 -14.91 -16.92
CA GLU A 228 12.81 -15.24 -17.78
C GLU A 228 11.64 -14.30 -17.52
N THR A 229 10.76 -14.17 -18.50
CA THR A 229 9.48 -13.49 -18.28
C THR A 229 8.46 -14.49 -17.72
N VAL A 230 8.08 -14.34 -16.46
CA VAL A 230 7.04 -15.14 -15.80
C VAL A 230 5.88 -14.21 -15.45
N LEU A 231 4.68 -14.52 -15.94
CA LEU A 231 3.47 -13.70 -15.76
C LEU A 231 3.68 -12.22 -16.16
N GLY A 232 4.41 -12.00 -17.26
CA GLY A 232 4.68 -10.66 -17.81
C GLY A 232 5.76 -9.86 -17.08
N ARG A 233 6.50 -10.45 -16.14
CA ARG A 233 7.58 -9.79 -15.40
C ARG A 233 8.91 -10.52 -15.59
N ALA A 234 10.01 -9.77 -15.68
CA ALA A 234 11.35 -10.34 -15.70
C ALA A 234 11.72 -10.86 -14.31
N VAL A 235 12.09 -12.13 -14.21
CA VAL A 235 12.39 -12.80 -12.92
C VAL A 235 13.59 -13.72 -13.12
N ARG A 236 14.50 -13.83 -12.14
CA ARG A 236 15.53 -14.88 -12.16
C ARG A 236 14.94 -16.20 -11.72
N VAL A 237 14.96 -17.17 -12.63
CA VAL A 237 14.51 -18.53 -12.40
C VAL A 237 15.70 -19.46 -12.19
N LEU A 238 15.47 -20.48 -11.37
CA LEU A 238 16.35 -21.63 -11.23
C LEU A 238 15.67 -22.82 -11.92
N PRO A 239 15.96 -23.07 -13.20
CA PRO A 239 15.29 -24.11 -13.98
C PRO A 239 15.55 -25.50 -13.40
N ASN A 240 14.58 -26.41 -13.54
CA ASN A 240 14.71 -27.81 -13.09
C ASN A 240 15.09 -28.77 -14.23
N ASP A 241 15.82 -28.27 -15.24
CA ASP A 241 16.21 -29.00 -16.45
C ASP A 241 17.42 -29.90 -16.28
N THR A 242 18.31 -29.56 -15.36
CA THR A 242 19.54 -30.30 -15.04
C THR A 242 19.45 -31.01 -13.69
N PRO A 243 19.90 -32.27 -13.56
CA PRO A 243 19.94 -32.97 -12.28
C PRO A 243 21.01 -32.36 -11.36
N GLY A 244 20.80 -32.46 -10.04
CA GLY A 244 21.75 -32.03 -9.02
C GLY A 244 21.31 -30.80 -8.22
N ARG A 245 22.17 -30.36 -7.30
CA ARG A 245 21.91 -29.20 -6.44
C ARG A 245 22.18 -27.92 -7.21
N LYS A 246 21.31 -26.94 -7.04
CA LYS A 246 21.44 -25.63 -7.67
C LYS A 246 21.16 -24.52 -6.66
N TYR A 247 21.82 -23.39 -6.85
CA TYR A 247 21.50 -22.17 -6.11
C TYR A 247 21.92 -20.93 -6.91
N PHE A 248 21.33 -19.81 -6.57
CA PHE A 248 21.94 -18.50 -6.78
C PHE A 248 21.93 -17.75 -5.45
N ALA A 249 22.85 -16.80 -5.30
CA ALA A 249 23.05 -16.03 -4.09
C ALA A 249 23.45 -14.60 -4.46
N TYR A 250 22.99 -13.65 -3.65
CA TYR A 250 23.39 -12.25 -3.71
C TYR A 250 24.09 -11.87 -2.40
N ARG A 251 25.10 -11.02 -2.50
CA ARG A 251 25.71 -10.40 -1.33
C ARG A 251 24.99 -9.10 -1.00
N LEU A 252 24.28 -9.10 0.12
CA LEU A 252 23.53 -7.95 0.62
C LEU A 252 24.34 -7.13 1.64
N GLY A 253 24.01 -5.86 1.79
CA GLY A 253 24.49 -4.95 2.82
C GLY A 253 25.89 -4.39 2.59
N VAL A 254 26.50 -4.60 1.42
CA VAL A 254 27.87 -4.14 1.15
C VAL A 254 27.91 -2.62 1.13
N GLY A 255 28.70 -2.03 2.04
CA GLY A 255 28.78 -0.58 2.19
C GLY A 255 27.54 0.07 2.81
N LYS A 256 26.58 -0.71 3.33
CA LYS A 256 25.32 -0.22 3.92
C LYS A 256 25.36 -0.06 5.44
N ASN A 257 26.56 0.04 6.03
CA ASN A 257 26.78 0.24 7.47
C ASN A 257 26.04 -0.78 8.37
N LEU A 258 25.94 -2.03 7.95
CA LEU A 258 25.39 -3.08 8.81
C LEU A 258 26.30 -3.29 10.03
N VAL A 259 25.70 -3.30 11.22
CA VAL A 259 26.37 -3.51 12.51
C VAL A 259 26.33 -4.99 12.89
N ALA A 260 27.50 -5.58 13.17
CA ALA A 260 27.59 -6.97 13.62
C ALA A 260 26.82 -7.19 14.95
N GLY A 261 26.20 -8.36 15.09
CA GLY A 261 25.39 -8.70 16.28
C GLY A 261 23.98 -8.08 16.31
N ARG A 262 23.61 -7.24 15.34
CA ARG A 262 22.22 -6.77 15.17
C ARG A 262 21.37 -7.79 14.41
N ALA A 263 20.06 -7.74 14.63
CA ALA A 263 19.10 -8.56 13.92
C ALA A 263 18.67 -7.90 12.61
N TYR A 264 18.67 -8.69 11.54
CA TYR A 264 18.31 -8.30 10.19
C TYR A 264 17.13 -9.15 9.73
N SER A 265 16.10 -8.53 9.15
CA SER A 265 14.98 -9.28 8.59
C SER A 265 15.10 -9.31 7.07
N TYR A 266 14.95 -10.51 6.52
CA TYR A 266 14.93 -10.72 5.09
C TYR A 266 13.51 -11.04 4.66
N SER A 267 13.03 -10.35 3.62
CA SER A 267 11.76 -10.68 3.00
C SER A 267 11.95 -10.90 1.51
N CYS A 268 11.30 -11.94 1.00
CA CYS A 268 11.19 -12.21 -0.42
C CYS A 268 9.76 -11.88 -0.82
N SER A 269 9.58 -10.92 -1.73
CA SER A 269 8.28 -10.64 -2.30
C SER A 269 8.15 -11.43 -3.60
N SER A 270 7.22 -12.39 -3.63
CA SER A 270 6.87 -13.12 -4.85
C SER A 270 6.18 -12.23 -5.88
N GLU A 271 5.58 -11.11 -5.45
CA GLU A 271 4.89 -10.21 -6.35
C GLU A 271 5.88 -9.36 -7.15
N GLU A 272 6.97 -8.90 -6.55
CA GLU A 272 7.83 -7.88 -7.18
C GLU A 272 9.13 -8.43 -7.76
N THR A 273 9.39 -9.75 -7.62
CA THR A 273 10.65 -10.39 -8.08
C THR A 273 11.88 -9.75 -7.43
N ALA A 274 11.65 -9.13 -6.28
CA ALA A 274 12.63 -8.38 -5.53
C ALA A 274 12.87 -9.06 -4.20
N VAL A 275 14.14 -9.07 -3.84
CA VAL A 275 14.62 -9.55 -2.56
C VAL A 275 14.98 -8.33 -1.72
N ALA A 276 14.40 -8.25 -0.52
CA ALA A 276 14.49 -7.08 0.35
C ALA A 276 15.19 -7.43 1.66
N LEU A 277 16.27 -6.72 1.98
CA LEU A 277 16.86 -6.71 3.31
C LEU A 277 16.35 -5.49 4.08
N LEU A 278 15.59 -5.76 5.15
CA LEU A 278 14.94 -4.76 5.99
C LEU A 278 15.59 -4.76 7.37
N LEU A 279 15.84 -3.58 7.93
CA LEU A 279 16.38 -3.40 9.28
C LEU A 279 15.31 -3.04 10.29
N LYS A 280 15.46 -3.62 11.48
CA LYS A 280 14.97 -3.00 12.71
C LYS A 280 16.16 -2.54 13.52
N GLU A 281 16.31 -1.24 13.73
CA GLU A 281 17.12 -0.77 14.83
C GLU A 281 16.31 -1.00 16.12
N GLN A 282 16.59 -2.10 16.82
CA GLN A 282 16.15 -2.22 18.21
C GLN A 282 17.11 -1.39 19.06
N GLU A 283 16.71 -0.19 19.46
CA GLU A 283 17.32 0.45 20.61
C GLU A 283 17.17 -0.53 21.79
N GLY A 284 18.30 -0.93 22.36
CA GLY A 284 18.37 -2.02 23.31
C GLY A 284 17.62 -1.68 24.60
N GLU A 285 16.42 -2.21 24.74
CA GLU A 285 15.98 -2.68 26.04
C GLU A 285 16.46 -4.13 26.11
N GLU A 286 17.62 -4.31 26.74
CA GLU A 286 18.17 -5.62 27.11
C GLU A 286 17.16 -6.29 28.05
N ARG A 287 16.17 -6.96 27.46
CA ARG A 287 15.38 -7.93 28.21
C ARG A 287 16.24 -9.15 28.33
N ASP A 288 16.80 -9.34 29.52
CA ASP A 288 17.29 -10.62 29.99
C ASP A 288 16.23 -11.66 29.65
N PHE A 289 16.44 -12.43 28.59
CA PHE A 289 15.70 -13.66 28.38
C PHE A 289 16.19 -14.58 29.50
N PRO A 290 15.35 -14.92 30.51
CA PRO A 290 15.77 -15.86 31.52
C PRO A 290 16.12 -17.15 30.79
N CYS A 291 17.42 -17.45 30.75
CA CYS A 291 17.93 -18.74 30.32
C CYS A 291 17.24 -19.74 31.24
N SER A 292 16.24 -20.45 30.71
CA SER A 292 15.45 -21.38 31.49
C SER A 292 16.42 -22.38 32.11
N SER A 293 16.51 -22.30 33.44
CA SER A 293 17.35 -23.16 34.25
C SER A 293 17.02 -24.61 33.92
N HIS A 294 17.84 -25.21 33.05
CA HIS A 294 17.79 -26.64 32.83
C HIS A 294 18.06 -27.30 34.19
N PRO A 295 17.16 -28.16 34.70
CA PRO A 295 17.48 -28.95 35.88
C PRO A 295 18.72 -29.80 35.56
N PRO A 296 19.69 -29.89 36.49
CA PRO A 296 20.92 -30.63 36.23
C PRO A 296 20.60 -32.09 35.89
N LEU A 297 21.10 -32.54 34.74
CA LEU A 297 21.10 -33.95 34.34
C LEU A 297 21.74 -34.78 35.46
N LYS A 298 20.91 -35.55 36.18
CA LYS A 298 21.38 -36.57 37.14
C LYS A 298 22.24 -37.58 36.38
N ARG A 299 23.58 -37.47 36.51
CA ARG A 299 24.53 -38.50 36.10
C ARG A 299 24.20 -39.80 36.83
N ARG A 300 23.58 -40.75 36.12
CA ARG A 300 23.35 -42.11 36.59
C ARG A 300 24.71 -42.83 36.60
N ARG A 301 25.35 -42.94 37.77
CA ARG A 301 26.53 -43.80 37.97
C ARG A 301 26.14 -45.25 37.64
N ARG A 302 26.70 -45.81 36.57
CA ARG A 302 26.73 -47.27 36.37
C ARG A 302 27.60 -47.86 37.48
N LYS A 303 27.03 -48.67 38.37
CA LYS A 303 27.80 -49.60 39.20
C LYS A 303 28.28 -50.72 38.28
N SER A 304 29.58 -50.82 38.08
CA SER A 304 30.24 -52.03 37.60
C SER A 304 30.37 -52.99 38.80
N GLY A 305 29.56 -54.04 38.81
CA GLY A 305 29.78 -55.21 39.67
C GLY A 305 30.60 -56.23 38.90
N TRP A 306 31.63 -56.75 39.57
CA TRP A 306 32.23 -58.05 39.31
C TRP A 306 31.27 -59.15 39.78
#